data_AF-A0A970GC47-F1
#
_entry.id   AF-A0A970GC47-F1
#
_cell.length_a   1.000
_cell.length_b   1.000
_cell.length_c   1.000
_cell.angle_alpha   90.00
_cell.angle_beta   90.00
_cell.angle_gamma   90.00
#
_symmetry.space_group_name_H-M   'P 1'
#
loop_
_entity.id
_entity.type
_entity.pdbx_description
1 polymer ?
#
loop_
_entity_poly.entity_id
_entity_poly.type
_entity_poly.pdbx_seq_one_letter_code
_entity_poly.pdbx_strand_id
1 'polypeptide(L)'
;MTKILYFLCIGALLISACAQNQAPAKVEVVNLMPAEKQITDEQIHLKKKIAIGRFTNETRLANSFLNEGSNIGSRMSKSANDILASKLAITNRFILIERQDELILDINQQVADIAQYH
;
A
#
# COMPACT_ATOMS: atom_id res chain seq x y z
N MET A 1 -50.32 -12.50 30.29
CA MET A 1 -50.06 -11.06 30.04
C MET A 1 -48.86 -10.51 30.82
N THR A 2 -48.61 -10.98 32.05
CA THR A 2 -47.43 -10.59 32.87
C THR A 2 -46.07 -10.92 32.23
N LYS A 3 -45.95 -12.04 31.52
CA LYS A 3 -44.71 -12.43 30.81
C LYS A 3 -44.39 -11.56 29.58
N ILE A 4 -45.42 -11.10 28.86
CA ILE A 4 -45.27 -10.15 27.73
C ILE A 4 -44.79 -8.79 28.25
N LEU A 5 -45.33 -8.34 29.39
CA LEU A 5 -44.92 -7.08 30.03
C LEU A 5 -43.46 -7.13 30.50
N TYR A 6 -43.01 -8.29 31.00
CA TYR A 6 -41.62 -8.49 31.42
C TYR A 6 -40.66 -8.46 30.23
N PHE A 7 -41.03 -9.08 29.11
CA PHE A 7 -40.24 -9.04 27.87
C PHE A 7 -40.15 -7.64 27.26
N LEU A 8 -41.25 -6.86 27.33
CA LEU A 8 -41.28 -5.47 26.86
C LEU A 8 -40.35 -4.57 27.71
N CYS A 9 -40.35 -4.74 29.03
CA CYS A 9 -39.47 -3.99 29.94
C CYS A 9 -37.98 -4.32 29.76
N ILE A 10 -37.62 -5.59 29.53
CA ILE A 10 -36.23 -5.99 29.27
C ILE A 10 -35.76 -5.45 27.91
N GLY A 11 -36.64 -5.45 26.90
CA GLY A 11 -36.34 -4.88 25.59
C GLY A 11 -36.05 -3.37 25.63
N ALA A 12 -36.82 -2.61 26.42
CA ALA A 12 -36.62 -1.16 26.55
C ALA A 12 -35.30 -0.78 27.24
N LEU A 13 -34.79 -1.62 28.14
CA LEU A 13 -33.54 -1.35 28.87
C LEU A 13 -32.29 -1.45 27.96
N LEU A 14 -32.35 -2.26 26.90
CA LEU A 14 -31.20 -2.52 26.01
C LEU A 14 -30.96 -1.41 24.98
N ILE A 15 -31.93 -0.51 24.76
CA ILE A 15 -31.86 0.53 23.70
C ILE A 15 -31.22 1.83 24.23
N SER A 16 -31.09 2.00 25.55
CA SER A 16 -30.57 3.23 26.17
C SER A 16 -29.02 3.28 26.28
N ALA A 17 -28.31 2.24 25.83
CA ALA A 17 -26.87 2.08 26.08
C ALA A 17 -25.92 2.65 25.00
N CYS A 18 -26.43 3.33 23.96
CA CYS A 18 -25.60 3.75 22.81
C CYS A 18 -25.45 5.27 22.63
N ALA A 19 -25.35 6.05 23.71
CA ALA A 19 -25.05 7.49 23.62
C ALA A 19 -23.68 7.84 24.23
N GLN A 20 -22.59 7.46 23.52
CA GLN A 20 -21.26 7.97 23.84
C GLN A 20 -21.10 9.37 23.20
N ASN A 21 -21.41 10.43 23.94
CA ASN A 21 -21.09 11.80 23.55
C ASN A 21 -19.59 12.07 23.79
N GLN A 22 -18.76 11.82 22.78
CA GLN A 22 -17.39 12.33 22.77
C GLN A 22 -17.41 13.80 22.35
N ALA A 23 -17.03 14.69 23.27
CA ALA A 23 -16.76 16.08 22.94
C ALA A 23 -15.66 16.13 21.84
N PRO A 24 -15.80 16.97 20.80
CA PRO A 24 -14.79 17.06 19.76
C PRO A 24 -13.49 17.56 20.39
N ALA A 25 -12.43 16.76 20.30
CA ALA A 25 -11.09 17.19 20.66
C ALA A 25 -10.76 18.45 19.83
N LYS A 26 -10.34 19.52 20.50
CA LYS A 26 -9.95 20.78 19.87
C LYS A 26 -8.76 20.50 18.93
N VAL A 27 -9.04 20.38 17.64
CA VAL A 27 -8.03 20.22 16.60
C VAL A 27 -7.35 21.57 16.43
N GLU A 28 -6.13 21.68 16.95
CA GLU A 28 -5.22 22.75 16.55
C GLU A 28 -4.77 22.44 15.13
N VAL A 29 -5.43 23.10 14.17
CA VAL A 29 -5.03 23.08 12.77
C VAL A 29 -3.67 23.77 12.67
N VAL A 30 -2.61 22.97 12.70
CA VAL A 30 -1.30 23.39 12.21
C VAL A 30 -1.51 23.73 10.74
N ASN A 31 -1.53 25.02 10.45
CA ASN A 31 -1.50 25.54 9.10
C ASN A 31 -0.17 25.13 8.48
N LEU A 32 -0.13 23.95 7.89
CA LEU A 32 0.93 23.54 6.98
C LEU A 32 0.70 24.34 5.70
N MET A 33 1.09 25.61 5.72
CA MET A 33 1.29 26.37 4.49
C MET A 33 2.21 25.50 3.63
N PRO A 34 1.81 25.13 2.41
CA PRO A 34 2.70 24.42 1.51
C PRO A 34 3.95 25.28 1.39
N ALA A 35 5.09 24.77 1.88
CA ALA A 35 6.36 25.38 1.59
C ALA A 35 6.46 25.46 0.07
N GLU A 36 6.29 26.67 -0.46
CA GLU A 36 6.43 26.95 -1.87
C GLU A 36 7.84 26.52 -2.22
N LYS A 37 7.92 25.38 -2.92
CA LYS A 37 9.16 24.78 -3.34
C LYS A 37 9.70 25.72 -4.40
N GLN A 38 10.49 26.70 -3.97
CA GLN A 38 11.20 27.60 -4.88
C GLN A 38 11.97 26.71 -5.85
N ILE A 39 11.54 26.75 -7.10
CA ILE A 39 12.18 26.06 -8.22
C ILE A 39 13.44 26.86 -8.50
N THR A 40 14.48 26.61 -7.71
CA THR A 40 15.78 27.22 -7.90
C THR A 40 16.49 26.49 -9.02
N ASP A 41 16.64 27.20 -10.13
CA ASP A 41 17.57 27.00 -11.24
C ASP A 41 17.42 25.68 -12.02
N GLU A 42 16.89 25.76 -13.24
CA GLU A 42 16.96 24.70 -14.25
C GLU A 42 18.41 24.54 -14.74
N GLN A 43 19.32 24.13 -13.85
CA GLN A 43 20.58 23.59 -14.31
C GLN A 43 20.30 22.32 -15.10
N ILE A 44 20.68 22.34 -16.38
CA ILE A 44 20.57 21.19 -17.28
C ILE A 44 21.50 20.09 -16.74
N HIS A 45 20.93 19.10 -16.07
CA HIS A 45 21.65 17.92 -15.60
C HIS A 45 21.31 16.72 -16.48
N LEU A 46 22.32 15.91 -16.79
CA LEU A 46 22.11 14.63 -17.46
C LEU A 46 21.35 13.67 -16.54
N LYS A 47 20.33 13.00 -17.09
CA LYS A 47 19.57 11.98 -16.37
C LYS A 47 20.47 10.78 -16.06
N LYS A 48 20.42 10.29 -14.82
CA LYS A 48 21.15 9.08 -14.42
C LYS A 48 20.35 7.83 -14.82
N LYS A 49 21.00 6.85 -15.45
CA LYS A 49 20.40 5.54 -15.72
C LYS A 49 20.39 4.72 -14.45
N ILE A 50 19.23 4.19 -14.07
CA ILE A 50 19.09 3.31 -12.91
C ILE A 50 18.20 2.14 -13.26
N ALA A 51 18.64 0.95 -12.89
CA ALA A 51 17.85 -0.26 -12.97
C ALA A 51 17.18 -0.51 -11.62
N ILE A 52 15.87 -0.75 -11.62
CA ILE A 52 15.13 -1.09 -10.40
C ILE A 52 14.93 -2.61 -10.37
N GLY A 53 15.39 -3.23 -9.29
CA GLY A 53 15.16 -4.64 -9.00
C GLY A 53 13.89 -4.86 -8.19
N ARG A 54 13.46 -6.13 -8.10
CA ARG A 54 12.27 -6.49 -7.34
C ARG A 54 12.50 -6.34 -5.84
N PHE A 55 11.55 -5.72 -5.14
CA PHE A 55 11.59 -5.64 -3.68
C PHE A 55 11.11 -6.94 -3.04
N THR A 56 11.82 -7.42 -2.04
CA THR A 56 11.42 -8.54 -1.21
C THR A 56 10.82 -8.03 0.11
N ASN A 57 9.91 -8.82 0.70
CA ASN A 57 9.34 -8.49 2.00
C ASN A 57 10.04 -9.31 3.09
N GLU A 58 11.12 -8.75 3.62
CA GLU A 58 11.93 -9.37 4.68
C GLU A 58 11.16 -9.51 6.01
N THR A 59 10.18 -8.63 6.26
CA THR A 59 9.38 -8.66 7.50
C THR A 59 8.43 -9.85 7.57
N ARG A 60 8.15 -10.52 6.44
CA ARG A 60 7.29 -11.70 6.40
C ARG A 60 7.87 -12.88 7.19
N LEU A 61 9.19 -12.98 7.33
CA LEU A 61 9.86 -14.04 8.09
C LEU A 61 9.49 -14.02 9.59
N ALA A 62 9.17 -12.84 10.14
CA ALA A 62 8.80 -12.69 11.55
C ALA A 62 7.30 -12.95 11.82
N ASN A 63 6.45 -12.88 10.79
CA ASN A 63 4.99 -13.00 10.92
C ASN A 63 4.45 -14.22 10.15
N SER A 64 4.57 -15.37 10.80
CA SER A 64 3.69 -16.54 10.66
C SER A 64 3.73 -17.34 9.34
N PHE A 65 4.13 -18.61 9.48
CA PHE A 65 3.96 -19.75 8.57
C PHE A 65 2.55 -19.89 7.92
N LEU A 66 1.55 -19.14 8.36
CA LEU A 66 0.15 -19.29 7.94
C LEU A 66 -0.19 -18.62 6.59
N ASN A 67 0.70 -17.79 6.03
CA ASN A 67 0.46 -17.08 4.76
C ASN A 67 1.32 -17.56 3.58
N GLU A 68 2.07 -18.66 3.74
CA GLU A 68 3.03 -19.20 2.75
C GLU A 68 2.40 -19.53 1.39
N GLY A 69 1.09 -19.82 1.34
CA GLY A 69 0.40 -20.28 0.13
C GLY A 69 -0.22 -19.20 -0.75
N SER A 70 -0.07 -17.92 -0.41
CA SER A 70 -0.78 -16.85 -1.12
C SER A 70 0.19 -15.91 -1.86
N ASN A 71 -0.13 -15.58 -3.11
CA ASN A 71 0.56 -14.60 -3.95
C ASN A 71 0.63 -13.17 -3.34
N ILE A 72 0.23 -12.98 -2.08
CA ILE A 72 0.24 -11.73 -1.33
C ILE A 72 1.66 -11.15 -1.22
N GLY A 73 2.68 -11.99 -0.99
CA GLY A 73 4.08 -11.54 -0.98
C GLY A 73 4.49 -10.89 -2.31
N SER A 74 4.06 -11.48 -3.43
CA SER A 74 4.34 -10.96 -4.77
C SER A 74 3.60 -9.66 -5.08
N ARG A 75 2.39 -9.48 -4.55
CA ARG A 75 1.60 -8.26 -4.73
C ARG A 75 2.21 -7.07 -3.98
N MET A 76 2.64 -7.27 -2.73
CA MET A 76 3.27 -6.21 -1.93
C MET A 76 4.58 -5.73 -2.57
N SER A 77 5.41 -6.69 -2.99
CA SER A 77 6.64 -6.45 -3.75
C SER A 77 6.40 -5.59 -4.99
N LYS A 78 5.41 -5.97 -5.81
CA LYS A 78 5.04 -5.23 -7.03
C LYS A 78 4.60 -3.81 -6.70
N SER A 79 3.69 -3.64 -5.73
CA SER A 79 3.22 -2.31 -5.33
C SER A 79 4.34 -1.40 -4.86
N ALA A 80 5.29 -1.92 -4.08
CA ALA A 80 6.43 -1.15 -3.62
C ALA A 80 7.35 -0.71 -4.77
N ASN A 81 7.55 -1.58 -5.77
CA ASN A 81 8.30 -1.25 -6.98
C ASN A 81 7.62 -0.13 -7.79
N ASP A 82 6.31 -0.26 -8.02
CA ASP A 82 5.52 0.72 -8.78
C ASP A 82 5.54 2.10 -8.09
N ILE A 83 5.43 2.14 -6.76
CA ILE A 83 5.52 3.38 -5.97
C ILE A 83 6.89 4.04 -6.15
N LEU A 84 7.98 3.28 -6.02
CA LEU A 84 9.33 3.83 -6.19
C LEU A 84 9.53 4.37 -7.61
N ALA A 85 9.17 3.58 -8.63
CA ALA A 85 9.29 3.98 -10.03
C ALA A 85 8.53 5.28 -10.30
N SER A 86 7.28 5.39 -9.82
CA SER A 86 6.48 6.60 -9.91
C SER A 86 7.16 7.81 -9.25
N LYS A 87 7.69 7.63 -8.03
CA LYS A 87 8.39 8.71 -7.32
C LYS A 87 9.64 9.18 -8.05
N LEU A 88 10.42 8.26 -8.60
CA LEU A 88 11.63 8.59 -9.36
C LEU A 88 11.30 9.26 -10.69
N ALA A 89 10.25 8.82 -11.39
CA ALA A 89 9.78 9.44 -12.63
C ALA A 89 9.38 10.91 -12.42
N ILE A 90 8.67 11.22 -11.33
CA ILE A 90 8.25 12.59 -10.98
C ILE A 90 9.46 13.53 -10.79
N THR A 91 10.61 13.02 -10.35
CA THR A 91 11.81 13.87 -10.18
C THR A 91 12.43 14.33 -11.50
N ASN A 92 12.07 13.72 -12.63
CA ASN A 92 12.65 13.95 -13.97
C ASN A 92 14.19 13.84 -14.04
N ARG A 93 14.83 13.22 -13.05
CA ARG A 93 16.29 13.15 -12.90
C ARG A 93 16.89 11.82 -13.36
N PHE A 94 16.04 10.87 -13.73
CA PHE A 94 16.43 9.48 -13.95
C PHE A 94 15.85 8.91 -15.24
N ILE A 95 16.59 7.99 -15.83
CA ILE A 95 16.11 7.05 -16.84
C ILE A 95 15.94 5.71 -16.13
N LEU A 96 14.70 5.26 -16.00
CA LEU A 96 14.34 4.04 -15.28
C LEU A 96 14.40 2.85 -16.24
N ILE A 97 15.05 1.77 -15.80
CA ILE A 97 15.12 0.50 -16.51
C ILE A 97 14.52 -0.56 -15.58
N GLU A 98 13.44 -1.20 -16.01
CA GLU A 98 12.89 -2.33 -15.26
C GLU A 98 13.72 -3.58 -15.52
N ARG A 99 14.11 -4.27 -14.46
CA ARG A 99 14.67 -5.62 -14.61
C ARG A 99 13.52 -6.61 -14.73
N GLN A 100 13.53 -7.38 -15.82
CA GLN A 100 12.73 -8.60 -15.86
C GLN A 100 13.36 -9.59 -14.87
N ASP A 101 12.57 -10.05 -13.91
CA ASP A 101 12.98 -11.04 -12.94
C ASP A 101 12.86 -12.42 -13.60
N GLU A 102 13.97 -13.15 -13.72
CA GLU A 102 14.04 -14.45 -14.43
C GLU A 102 12.98 -15.42 -13.87
N LEU A 103 12.77 -15.41 -12.55
CA LEU A 103 11.78 -16.25 -11.86
C LEU A 103 10.33 -16.00 -12.30
N ILE A 104 9.99 -14.77 -12.69
CA ILE A 104 8.65 -14.42 -13.19
C ILE A 104 8.61 -14.55 -14.72
N LEU A 105 9.75 -14.42 -15.39
CA LEU A 105 9.86 -14.64 -16.84
C LEU A 105 9.44 -16.07 -17.19
N ASP A 106 9.97 -17.06 -16.45
CA ASP A 106 9.65 -18.47 -16.65
C ASP A 106 8.15 -18.74 -16.51
N ILE A 107 7.50 -18.14 -15.50
CA ILE A 107 6.06 -18.28 -15.27
C ILE A 107 5.25 -17.65 -16.41
N ASN A 108 5.59 -16.43 -16.83
CA ASN A 108 4.87 -15.75 -17.90
C ASN A 108 5.10 -16.41 -19.26
N GLN A 109 6.32 -16.90 -19.54
CA GLN A 109 6.64 -17.64 -20.76
C GLN A 109 5.96 -19.00 -20.80
N GLN A 110 5.84 -19.68 -19.65
CA GLN A 110 5.08 -20.92 -19.51
C GLN A 110 3.58 -20.70 -19.75
N VAL A 111 3.02 -19.59 -19.27
CA VAL A 111 1.62 -19.20 -19.56
C VAL A 111 1.42 -18.79 -21.01
N ALA A 112 2.44 -18.21 -21.64
CA ALA A 112 2.39 -17.74 -23.02
C ALA A 112 2.77 -18.80 -24.07
N ASP A 113 3.13 -20.02 -23.65
CA ASP A 113 3.55 -21.15 -24.51
C ASP A 113 4.68 -20.78 -25.51
N ILE A 114 5.60 -19.92 -25.06
CA ILE A 114 6.74 -19.49 -25.87
C ILE A 114 7.92 -20.41 -25.52
N ALA A 115 8.32 -21.26 -26.46
CA ALA A 115 9.47 -22.13 -26.31
C ALA A 115 10.73 -21.31 -25.99
N GLN A 116 11.42 -21.69 -24.92
CA GLN A 116 12.64 -21.06 -24.41
C GLN A 116 13.70 -20.97 -25.53
N TYR A 117 14.02 -19.76 -25.98
CA TYR A 117 15.17 -19.56 -26.86
C TYR A 117 16.38 -19.24 -25.97
N HIS A 118 17.28 -20.22 -25.89
CA HIS A 118 18.54 -20.16 -25.12
C HIS A 118 19.48 -19.05 -25.59
#